data_AF-A0A2B0XM66-F1
#
_entry.id   AF-A0A2B0XM66-F1
#
_cell.length_a   1.000
_cell.length_b   1.000
_cell.length_c   1.000
_cell.angle_alpha   90.00
_cell.angle_beta   90.00
_cell.angle_gamma   90.00
#
_symmetry.space_group_name_H-M   'P 1'
#
loop_
_entity.id
_entity.type
_entity.pdbx_description
1 polymer ?
#
loop_
_entity_poly.entity_id
_entity_poly.type
_entity_poly.pdbx_seq_one_letter_code
_entity_poly.pdbx_strand_id
1 'polypeptide(L)'
;MKQKGFTLLEMLLVLFAISVLSMVTYYNVHSLYEKQKIEQFLRQFSNDILYMQQLAINRQKHYTLRWHKDRHMYYIGESSTNLSIIKREYDSDIQIDLNTFPNPMTYNPSGNINRGGTILLSYRSYKYDIVFQLGRGRFTYREMSKRVSDG
;
A
#
# COMPACT_ATOMS: atom_id res chain seq x y z
N MET A 1 -5.59 38.67 -48.74
CA MET A 1 -5.29 37.80 -47.58
C MET A 1 -6.40 36.75 -47.51
N LYS A 2 -6.12 35.47 -47.83
CA LYS A 2 -7.15 34.41 -47.82
C LYS A 2 -7.14 33.71 -46.46
N GLN A 3 -8.06 34.07 -45.57
CA GLN A 3 -8.40 33.22 -44.44
C GLN A 3 -9.28 32.09 -44.95
N LYS A 4 -8.68 30.93 -45.23
CA LYS A 4 -9.43 29.70 -45.48
C LYS A 4 -9.94 29.21 -44.13
N GLY A 5 -11.23 29.42 -43.85
CA GLY A 5 -11.86 28.81 -42.68
C GLY A 5 -11.70 27.30 -42.75
N PHE A 6 -11.26 26.69 -41.65
CA PHE A 6 -11.12 25.24 -41.53
C PHE A 6 -12.41 24.57 -41.99
N THR A 7 -12.29 23.56 -42.84
CA THR A 7 -13.44 22.80 -43.30
C THR A 7 -14.03 21.98 -42.15
N LEU A 8 -15.34 21.75 -42.17
CA LEU A 8 -16.03 20.94 -41.16
C LEU A 8 -15.35 19.55 -41.00
N LEU A 9 -14.81 19.02 -42.11
CA LEU A 9 -14.02 17.79 -42.16
C LEU A 9 -12.70 17.90 -41.37
N GLU A 10 -11.94 18.98 -41.50
CA GLU A 10 -10.70 19.20 -40.73
C GLU A 10 -10.98 19.26 -39.23
N MET A 11 -12.04 19.96 -38.82
CA MET A 11 -12.44 20.01 -37.41
C MET A 11 -12.83 18.62 -36.88
N LEU A 12 -13.48 17.80 -37.71
CA LEU A 12 -13.85 16.43 -37.36
C LEU A 12 -12.61 15.52 -37.22
N LEU A 13 -11.61 15.68 -38.09
CA LEU A 13 -10.33 14.97 -38.01
C LEU A 13 -9.53 15.38 -36.76
N VAL A 14 -9.51 16.67 -36.42
CA VAL A 14 -8.86 17.16 -35.20
C VAL A 14 -9.55 16.58 -33.95
N LEU A 15 -10.88 16.61 -33.89
CA LEU A 15 -11.64 16.04 -32.76
C LEU A 15 -11.44 14.53 -32.65
N PHE A 16 -11.39 13.82 -33.78
CA PHE A 16 -11.08 12.39 -33.80
C PHE A 16 -9.68 12.12 -33.23
N ALA A 17 -8.66 12.87 -33.68
CA ALA A 17 -7.30 12.75 -33.17
C ALA A 17 -7.22 13.04 -31.66
N ILE A 18 -7.88 14.11 -31.19
CA ILE A 18 -7.94 14.44 -29.75
C ILE A 18 -8.62 13.32 -28.96
N SER A 19 -9.70 12.74 -29.50
CA SER A 19 -10.44 11.67 -28.84
C SER A 19 -9.59 10.40 -28.68
N VAL A 20 -8.88 10.00 -29.75
CA VAL A 20 -7.95 8.87 -29.72
C VAL A 20 -6.83 9.12 -28.70
N LEU A 21 -6.19 10.30 -28.75
CA LEU A 21 -5.14 10.67 -27.80
C LEU A 21 -5.63 10.70 -26.34
N SER A 22 -6.85 11.19 -26.10
CA SER A 22 -7.46 11.20 -24.78
C SER A 22 -7.68 9.78 -24.24
N MET A 23 -8.17 8.88 -25.09
CA MET A 23 -8.41 7.49 -24.69
C MET A 23 -7.11 6.76 -24.34
N VAL A 24 -6.06 6.93 -25.15
CA VAL A 24 -4.72 6.38 -24.87
C VAL A 24 -4.18 6.93 -23.55
N THR A 25 -4.31 8.24 -23.32
CA THR A 25 -3.85 8.89 -22.08
C THR A 25 -4.57 8.35 -20.86
N TYR A 26 -5.90 8.21 -20.93
CA TYR A 26 -6.72 7.70 -19.83
C TYR A 26 -6.27 6.31 -19.35
N TYR A 27 -6.09 5.36 -20.28
CA TYR A 27 -5.68 4.00 -19.91
C TYR A 27 -4.28 3.93 -19.28
N ASN A 28 -3.34 4.73 -19.79
CA ASN A 28 -1.96 4.73 -19.27
C ASN A 28 -1.85 5.41 -17.89
N VAL A 29 -2.49 6.57 -17.72
CA VAL A 29 -2.42 7.35 -16.48
C VAL A 29 -3.15 6.65 -15.34
N HIS A 30 -4.29 6.01 -15.61
CA HIS A 30 -5.04 5.31 -14.57
C HIS A 30 -4.23 4.18 -13.94
N SER A 31 -3.63 3.28 -14.74
CA SER A 31 -2.80 2.19 -14.22
C SER A 31 -1.61 2.69 -13.38
N LEU A 32 -1.00 3.81 -13.78
CA LEU A 32 0.09 4.43 -13.04
C LEU A 32 -0.37 4.99 -11.70
N TYR A 33 -1.51 5.66 -11.67
CA TYR A 33 -2.10 6.21 -10.44
C TYR A 33 -2.38 5.10 -9.41
N GLU A 34 -3.00 4.01 -9.86
CA GLU A 34 -3.32 2.85 -9.01
C GLU A 34 -2.05 2.22 -8.41
N LYS A 35 -0.98 2.11 -9.22
CA LYS A 35 0.32 1.63 -8.74
C LYS A 35 0.94 2.58 -7.70
N GLN A 36 0.92 3.89 -7.97
CA GLN A 36 1.48 4.87 -7.05
C GLN A 36 0.76 4.86 -5.69
N LYS A 37 -0.56 4.69 -5.70
CA LYS A 37 -1.38 4.62 -4.49
C LYS A 37 -1.00 3.43 -3.61
N ILE A 38 -0.83 2.24 -4.20
CA ILE A 38 -0.42 1.08 -3.41
C ILE A 38 1.02 1.19 -2.91
N GLU A 39 1.93 1.71 -3.73
CA GLU A 39 3.30 1.94 -3.29
C GLU A 39 3.38 2.97 -2.16
N GLN A 40 2.54 4.02 -2.19
CA GLN A 40 2.46 4.99 -1.11
C GLN A 40 1.99 4.35 0.18
N PHE A 41 0.97 3.50 0.13
CA PHE A 41 0.54 2.72 1.29
C PHE A 41 1.67 1.85 1.84
N LEU A 42 2.37 1.09 0.99
CA LEU A 42 3.47 0.22 1.39
C LEU A 42 4.63 1.01 2.02
N ARG A 43 4.99 2.16 1.44
CA ARG A 43 6.02 3.07 1.99
C ARG A 43 5.59 3.62 3.35
N GLN A 44 4.35 4.08 3.48
CA GLN A 44 3.82 4.61 4.74
C GLN A 44 3.81 3.53 5.83
N PHE A 45 3.26 2.36 5.52
CA PHE A 45 3.26 1.22 6.43
C PHE A 45 4.69 0.83 6.85
N SER A 46 5.61 0.77 5.88
CA SER A 46 7.03 0.48 6.16
C SER A 46 7.65 1.48 7.13
N ASN A 47 7.42 2.77 6.92
CA ASN A 47 7.91 3.83 7.79
C ASN A 47 7.30 3.75 9.19
N ASP A 48 6.00 3.47 9.28
CA ASP A 48 5.29 3.34 10.56
C ASP A 48 5.82 2.13 11.37
N ILE A 49 6.13 1.00 10.71
CA ILE A 49 6.77 -0.18 11.34
C ILE A 49 8.18 0.13 11.83
N LEU A 50 9.02 0.76 11.00
CA LEU A 50 10.38 1.14 11.37
C LEU A 50 10.38 2.13 12.54
N TYR A 51 9.45 3.08 12.53
CA TYR A 51 9.26 4.02 13.62
C TYR A 51 8.79 3.32 14.91
N MET A 52 7.84 2.38 14.82
CA MET A 52 7.41 1.55 15.94
C MET A 52 8.59 0.79 16.57
N GLN A 53 9.44 0.19 15.75
CA GLN A 53 10.63 -0.53 16.20
C GLN A 53 11.61 0.42 16.92
N GLN A 54 11.88 1.60 16.36
CA GLN A 54 12.76 2.60 16.98
C GLN A 54 12.19 3.11 18.30
N LEU A 55 10.89 3.35 18.38
CA LEU A 55 10.24 3.74 19.63
C LEU A 55 10.39 2.67 20.71
N ALA A 56 10.23 1.40 20.36
CA ALA A 56 10.40 0.30 21.30
C ALA A 56 11.82 0.25 21.87
N ILE A 57 12.83 0.38 21.01
CA ILE A 57 14.24 0.40 21.40
C ILE A 57 14.55 1.65 22.23
N ASN A 58 14.22 2.84 21.74
CA ASN A 58 14.64 4.09 22.37
C ASN A 58 13.96 4.33 23.71
N ARG A 59 12.69 3.92 23.84
CA ARG A 59 11.94 4.10 25.09
C ARG A 59 11.99 2.89 26.01
N GLN A 60 12.66 1.82 25.61
CA GLN A 60 12.75 0.55 26.35
C GLN A 60 11.36 0.01 26.76
N LYS A 61 10.41 0.04 25.81
CA LYS A 61 9.01 -0.34 26.05
C LYS A 61 8.46 -1.20 24.92
N HIS A 62 7.39 -1.92 25.21
CA HIS A 62 6.69 -2.72 24.20
C HIS A 62 5.75 -1.85 23.37
N TYR A 63 5.81 -1.98 22.04
CA TYR A 63 4.92 -1.28 21.11
C TYR A 63 4.17 -2.27 20.24
N THR A 64 2.88 -2.04 20.08
CA THR A 64 1.97 -2.97 19.42
C THR A 64 1.29 -2.35 18.22
N LEU A 65 1.31 -3.08 17.11
CA LEU A 65 0.48 -2.87 15.93
C LEU A 65 -0.79 -3.71 16.03
N ARG A 66 -1.95 -3.08 15.84
CA ARG A 66 -3.24 -3.76 15.76
C ARG A 66 -4.01 -3.36 14.51
N TRP A 67 -4.44 -4.36 13.75
CA TRP A 67 -5.28 -4.20 12.56
C TRP A 67 -6.76 -4.28 12.93
N HIS A 68 -7.56 -3.40 12.32
CA HIS A 68 -9.02 -3.45 12.32
C HIS A 68 -9.50 -3.47 10.86
N LYS A 69 -9.50 -4.67 10.27
CA LYS A 69 -9.80 -4.88 8.85
C LYS A 69 -11.19 -4.37 8.45
N ASP A 70 -12.19 -4.61 9.30
CA ASP A 70 -13.59 -4.20 9.07
C ASP A 70 -13.76 -2.68 8.96
N ARG A 71 -12.78 -1.91 9.42
CA ARG A 71 -12.77 -0.44 9.41
C ARG A 71 -11.67 0.14 8.53
N HIS A 72 -10.99 -0.70 7.73
CA HIS A 72 -9.89 -0.31 6.86
C HIS A 72 -8.82 0.54 7.58
N MET A 73 -8.42 0.09 8.77
CA MET A 73 -7.50 0.86 9.61
C MET A 73 -6.55 0.00 10.45
N TYR A 74 -5.47 0.62 10.93
CA TYR A 74 -4.59 0.05 11.95
C TYR A 74 -4.12 1.12 12.94
N TYR A 75 -3.71 0.66 14.12
CA TYR A 75 -3.16 1.49 15.19
C TYR A 75 -1.82 0.97 15.66
N ILE A 76 -0.94 1.89 16.04
CA ILE A 76 0.29 1.61 16.76
C ILE A 76 0.27 2.37 18.07
N GLY A 77 0.57 1.68 19.18
CA GLY A 77 0.59 2.26 20.52
C GLY A 77 1.56 1.55 21.45
N GLU A 78 1.86 2.18 22.57
CA GLU A 78 2.59 1.54 23.66
C GLU A 78 1.71 0.44 24.25
N SER A 79 2.24 -0.75 24.54
CA SER A 79 1.42 -1.91 24.90
C SER A 79 0.85 -1.83 26.32
N SER A 80 1.54 -1.10 27.21
CA SER A 80 1.15 -0.86 28.60
C SER A 80 0.10 0.24 28.77
N THR A 81 -0.13 1.06 27.74
CA THR A 81 -1.10 2.16 27.79
C THR A 81 -2.09 2.00 26.64
N ASN A 82 -3.37 2.31 26.85
CA ASN A 82 -4.34 2.32 25.74
C ASN A 82 -4.16 3.55 24.82
N LEU A 83 -2.97 4.16 24.81
CA LEU A 83 -2.68 5.37 24.04
C LEU A 83 -2.17 4.99 22.64
N SER A 84 -3.00 5.21 21.62
CA SER A 84 -2.57 5.11 20.23
C SER A 84 -1.71 6.32 19.85
N ILE A 85 -0.51 6.06 19.33
CA ILE A 85 0.41 7.11 18.88
C ILE A 85 0.28 7.32 17.37
N ILE A 86 -0.03 6.25 16.64
CA ILE A 86 -0.37 6.31 15.23
C ILE A 86 -1.71 5.65 15.01
N LYS A 87 -2.57 6.33 14.25
CA LYS A 87 -3.80 5.81 13.66
C LYS A 87 -3.68 6.02 12.15
N ARG A 88 -3.81 4.96 11.37
CA ARG A 88 -3.88 5.05 9.91
C ARG A 88 -5.15 4.42 9.40
N GLU A 89 -5.86 5.19 8.59
CA GLU A 89 -6.92 4.70 7.73
C GLU A 89 -6.31 4.49 6.35
N TYR A 90 -6.76 3.44 5.66
CA TYR A 90 -6.35 3.12 4.31
C TYR A 90 -7.57 2.96 3.42
N ASP A 91 -7.33 3.02 2.13
CA ASP A 91 -8.38 2.97 1.12
C ASP A 91 -9.19 1.66 1.22
N SER A 92 -10.51 1.75 1.09
CA SER A 92 -11.42 0.59 1.20
C SER A 92 -11.20 -0.47 0.11
N ASP A 93 -10.62 -0.08 -1.02
CA ASP A 93 -10.29 -1.02 -2.10
C ASP A 93 -9.00 -1.81 -1.80
N ILE A 94 -8.23 -1.43 -0.76
CA ILE A 94 -7.08 -2.21 -0.27
C ILE A 94 -7.59 -3.29 0.66
N GLN A 95 -7.43 -4.53 0.23
CA GLN A 95 -7.77 -5.72 1.01
C GLN A 95 -6.52 -6.24 1.72
N ILE A 96 -6.63 -6.40 3.03
CA ILE A 96 -5.59 -6.93 3.90
C ILE A 96 -6.03 -8.30 4.42
N ASP A 97 -5.32 -9.34 4.05
CA ASP A 97 -5.41 -10.64 4.70
C ASP A 97 -4.18 -10.86 5.57
N LEU A 98 -4.42 -11.13 6.85
CA LEU A 98 -3.34 -11.33 7.80
C LEU A 98 -2.70 -12.69 7.66
N ASN A 99 -3.29 -13.66 6.94
CA ASN A 99 -2.74 -15.00 6.72
C ASN A 99 -2.06 -15.60 7.98
N THR A 100 -0.72 -15.54 8.08
CA THR A 100 0.04 -16.03 9.25
C THR A 100 0.51 -14.93 10.21
N PHE A 101 0.35 -13.66 9.85
CA PHE A 101 0.70 -12.50 10.64
C PHE A 101 -0.19 -12.36 11.89
N PRO A 102 0.42 -12.19 13.08
CA PRO A 102 -0.34 -12.04 14.33
C PRO A 102 -1.03 -10.68 14.41
N ASN A 103 -2.19 -10.64 15.05
CA ASN A 103 -2.88 -9.40 15.38
C ASN A 103 -3.38 -9.45 16.83
N PRO A 104 -2.76 -8.74 17.79
CA PRO A 104 -1.67 -7.77 17.58
C PRO A 104 -0.29 -8.37 17.28
N MET A 105 0.58 -7.57 16.64
CA MET A 105 2.03 -7.80 16.55
C MET A 105 2.77 -6.81 17.47
N THR A 106 3.78 -7.26 18.20
CA THR A 106 4.47 -6.44 19.20
C THR A 106 5.99 -6.45 19.01
N TYR A 107 6.59 -5.26 19.00
CA TYR A 107 8.03 -5.08 19.20
C TYR A 107 8.35 -5.00 20.70
N ASN A 108 9.40 -5.69 21.12
CA ASN A 108 9.94 -5.61 22.46
C ASN A 108 11.03 -4.51 22.59
N PRO A 109 11.50 -4.19 23.81
CA PRO A 109 12.55 -3.20 24.06
C PRO A 109 13.88 -3.45 23.31
N SER A 110 14.12 -4.67 22.82
CA SER A 110 15.30 -5.02 22.02
C SER A 110 15.07 -4.86 20.51
N GLY A 111 13.88 -4.39 20.08
CA GLY A 111 13.52 -4.22 18.68
C GLY A 111 13.16 -5.52 17.96
N ASN A 112 12.92 -6.61 18.70
CA ASN A 112 12.54 -7.90 18.14
C ASN A 112 11.02 -8.08 18.17
N ILE A 113 10.48 -8.77 17.16
CA ILE A 113 9.08 -9.19 17.14
C ILE A 113 8.91 -10.51 17.90
N ASN A 114 7.77 -10.66 18.58
CA ASN A 114 7.40 -11.89 19.27
C ASN A 114 7.03 -13.04 18.32
N ARG A 115 6.47 -12.72 17.15
CA ARG A 115 6.08 -13.66 16.10
C ARG A 115 6.27 -13.04 14.72
N GLY A 116 6.85 -13.83 13.82
CA GLY A 116 6.88 -13.55 12.39
C GLY A 116 5.59 -13.99 11.72
N GLY A 117 5.45 -13.66 10.44
CA GLY A 117 4.28 -14.02 9.65
C GLY A 117 4.18 -13.18 8.38
N THR A 118 3.20 -13.50 7.55
CA THR A 118 3.00 -12.88 6.24
C THR A 118 1.63 -12.23 6.17
N ILE A 119 1.58 -10.98 5.73
CA ILE A 119 0.35 -10.28 5.35
C ILE A 119 0.23 -10.36 3.82
N LEU A 120 -0.93 -10.79 3.33
CA LEU A 120 -1.26 -10.72 1.91
C LEU A 120 -2.06 -9.45 1.68
N LEU A 121 -1.56 -8.60 0.80
CA LEU A 121 -2.23 -7.38 0.39
C LEU A 121 -2.71 -7.54 -1.05
N SER A 122 -3.93 -7.13 -1.32
CA SER A 122 -4.43 -6.99 -2.70
C SER A 122 -5.10 -5.64 -2.93
N TYR A 123 -4.78 -5.04 -4.07
CA TYR A 123 -5.34 -3.79 -4.54
C TYR A 123 -5.55 -3.85 -6.06
N ARG A 124 -6.81 -3.91 -6.51
CA ARG A 124 -7.16 -4.15 -7.92
C ARG A 124 -6.41 -5.36 -8.50
N SER A 125 -5.54 -5.15 -9.50
CA SER A 125 -4.72 -6.20 -10.12
C SER A 125 -3.41 -6.48 -9.39
N TYR A 126 -3.03 -5.64 -8.42
CA TYR A 126 -1.77 -5.75 -7.70
C TYR A 126 -1.92 -6.62 -6.46
N LYS A 127 -0.95 -7.50 -6.23
CA LYS A 127 -0.88 -8.38 -5.05
C LYS A 127 0.51 -8.33 -4.46
N TYR A 128 0.60 -8.22 -3.14
CA TYR A 128 1.86 -8.13 -2.42
C TYR A 128 1.88 -9.08 -1.23
N ASP A 129 3.03 -9.72 -1.03
CA ASP A 129 3.34 -10.46 0.19
C ASP A 129 4.23 -9.58 1.07
N ILE A 130 3.77 -9.25 2.28
CA ILE A 130 4.55 -8.55 3.29
C ILE A 130 4.98 -9.55 4.35
N VAL A 131 6.24 -9.94 4.34
CA VAL A 131 6.79 -11.01 5.18
C VAL A 131 7.60 -10.40 6.32
N PHE A 132 7.23 -10.73 7.55
CA PHE A 132 7.93 -10.38 8.78
C PHE A 132 8.71 -11.60 9.30
N GLN A 133 10.01 -11.44 9.45
CA GLN A 133 10.91 -12.48 9.94
C GLN A 133 11.08 -12.39 11.46
N LEU A 134 10.98 -13.54 12.14
CA LEU A 134 11.31 -13.67 13.56
C LEU A 134 12.75 -13.20 13.84
N GLY A 135 12.99 -12.68 15.05
CA GLY A 135 14.29 -12.15 15.47
C GLY A 135 14.33 -10.62 15.35
N ARG A 136 15.34 -10.08 14.63
CA ARG A 136 15.66 -8.63 14.54
C ARG A 136 14.58 -7.72 13.92
N GLY A 137 13.36 -8.22 13.77
CA GLY A 137 12.24 -7.39 13.35
C GLY A 137 12.25 -6.98 11.90
N ARG A 138 13.08 -7.63 11.06
CA ARG A 138 13.18 -7.33 9.64
C ARG A 138 11.91 -7.75 8.92
N PHE A 139 11.46 -6.92 8.00
CA PHE A 139 10.36 -7.25 7.11
C PHE A 139 10.72 -6.89 5.67
N THR A 140 10.06 -7.54 4.73
CA THR A 140 10.20 -7.30 3.28
C THR A 140 8.83 -7.38 2.65
N TYR A 141 8.57 -6.60 1.61
CA TYR A 141 7.39 -6.78 0.77
C TYR A 141 7.80 -7.10 -0.67
N ARG A 142 7.06 -7.99 -1.32
CA ARG A 142 7.32 -8.40 -2.71
C ARG A 142 6.02 -8.43 -3.50
N GLU A 143 6.05 -7.84 -4.70
CA GLU A 143 4.93 -7.94 -5.64
C GLU A 143 4.83 -9.38 -6.16
N MET A 144 3.65 -9.98 -6.05
CA MET A 144 3.37 -11.26 -6.65
C MET A 144 3.06 -11.04 -8.13
N SER A 145 4.04 -11.27 -8.99
CA SER A 145 3.77 -11.46 -10.42
C SER A 145 2.78 -12.61 -10.57
N LYS A 146 1.83 -12.50 -11.51
CA LYS A 146 0.88 -13.58 -11.85
C LYS A 146 1.70 -14.86 -12.05
N ARG A 147 1.64 -15.78 -11.09
CA ARG A 147 2.16 -17.13 -11.31
C ARG A 147 1.33 -17.69 -12.45
N VAL A 148 1.98 -17.94 -13.59
CA VAL A 148 1.46 -18.88 -14.59
C VAL A 148 1.30 -20.19 -13.81
N SER A 149 0.04 -20.56 -13.56
CA SER A 149 -0.28 -21.87 -13.01
C SER A 149 -0.06 -22.87 -14.15
N ASP A 150 1.17 -23.37 -14.28
CA ASP A 150 1.40 -24.62 -14.99
C ASP A 150 0.92 -25.74 -14.07
N GLY A 151 -0.23 -26.30 -14.41
CA GLY A 151 -0.89 -27.41 -13.73
C GLY A 151 -2.26 -27.68 -14.31
#